data_AF-A0A7V9DFA6-F1
#
_entry.id   AF-A0A7V9DFA6-F1
#
_cell.length_a   1.000
_cell.length_b   1.000
_cell.length_c   1.000
_cell.angle_alpha   90.00
_cell.angle_beta   90.00
_cell.angle_gamma   90.00
#
_symmetry.space_group_name_H-M   'P 1'
#
loop_
_entity.id
_entity.type
_entity.pdbx_description
1 polymer ?
#
loop_
_entity_poly.entity_id
_entity_poly.type
_entity_poly.pdbx_seq_one_letter_code
_entity_poly.pdbx_strand_id
1 'polypeptide(L)'
;MSETDYASGEDYVLEFHGYRFGFNALDFEERITSAAVRLGVIGANDLDEEETADLVELAADGRIADPRSPLGRYLVRHWEQVGLLEGESLVYWLRKLVFRGAWLDHRVKQGLLEVSWDEESADFGYAEPRGGRALLELAPVPSWHELQFRR
;
A
#
# COMPACT_ATOMS: atom_id res chain seq x y z
N MET A 1 10.48 21.41 4.02
CA MET A 1 10.41 20.10 3.34
C MET A 1 11.83 19.73 2.99
N SER A 2 12.39 18.70 3.63
CA SER A 2 13.71 18.19 3.23
C SER A 2 13.61 17.63 1.80
N GLU A 3 14.70 17.71 1.05
CA GLU A 3 14.86 17.24 -0.34
C GLU A 3 14.68 15.71 -0.52
N THR A 4 14.17 15.01 0.49
CA THR A 4 14.21 13.55 0.67
C THR A 4 12.82 12.90 0.74
N ASP A 5 11.77 13.71 0.73
CA ASP A 5 10.39 13.24 0.91
C ASP A 5 9.64 13.15 -0.42
N TYR A 6 9.02 12.01 -0.69
CA TYR A 6 8.13 11.86 -1.84
C TYR A 6 6.93 12.82 -1.72
N ALA A 7 6.58 13.48 -2.81
CA ALA A 7 5.37 14.30 -2.90
C ALA A 7 4.71 14.15 -4.27
N SER A 8 3.45 13.70 -4.29
CA SER A 8 2.54 13.81 -5.44
C SER A 8 1.43 14.84 -5.21
N GLY A 9 1.23 15.29 -3.96
CA GLY A 9 0.25 16.29 -3.53
C GLY A 9 0.22 16.46 -2.01
N GLU A 10 -0.84 17.10 -1.49
CA GLU A 10 -0.98 17.43 -0.06
C GLU A 10 -2.31 16.94 0.55
N ASP A 11 -3.14 16.21 -0.21
CA ASP A 11 -4.46 15.73 0.25
C ASP A 11 -4.34 14.71 1.39
N TYR A 12 -3.34 13.82 1.30
CA TYR A 12 -3.00 12.85 2.33
C TYR A 12 -1.53 12.94 2.69
N VAL A 13 -1.22 12.84 3.99
CA VAL A 13 0.16 12.81 4.46
C VAL A 13 0.39 11.63 5.39
N LEU A 14 1.37 10.79 5.03
CA LEU A 14 1.82 9.69 5.87
C LEU A 14 3.18 9.98 6.47
N GLU A 15 3.29 9.75 7.78
CA GLU A 15 4.57 9.77 8.49
C GLU A 15 4.98 8.33 8.83
N PHE A 16 6.18 7.93 8.39
CA PHE A 16 6.67 6.59 8.59
C PHE A 16 8.18 6.59 8.85
N HIS A 17 8.62 6.07 10.00
CA HIS A 17 10.04 5.99 10.38
C HIS A 17 10.83 7.31 10.22
N GLY A 18 10.18 8.45 10.47
CA GLY A 18 10.79 9.79 10.39
C GLY A 18 10.76 10.44 8.99
N TYR A 19 10.17 9.78 7.99
CA TYR A 19 9.89 10.35 6.67
C TYR A 19 8.45 10.83 6.60
N ARG A 20 8.19 11.89 5.82
CA ARG A 20 6.85 12.48 5.68
C ARG A 20 6.49 12.59 4.20
N PHE A 21 5.61 11.71 3.71
CA PHE A 21 5.27 11.65 2.29
C PHE A 21 3.89 12.26 2.04
N GLY A 22 3.82 13.13 1.02
CA GLY A 22 2.59 13.79 0.59
C GLY A 22 2.00 13.12 -0.65
N PHE A 23 0.69 12.90 -0.64
CA PHE A 23 -0.04 12.27 -1.72
C PHE A 23 -1.19 13.17 -2.16
N ASN A 24 -1.41 13.30 -3.47
CA ASN A 24 -2.72 13.72 -3.95
C ASN A 24 -3.72 12.56 -3.81
N ALA A 25 -5.02 12.86 -3.87
CA ALA A 25 -6.06 11.87 -3.64
C ALA A 25 -5.97 10.65 -4.56
N LEU A 26 -5.80 10.87 -5.87
CA LEU A 26 -5.74 9.79 -6.86
C LEU A 26 -4.55 8.84 -6.62
N ASP A 27 -3.35 9.39 -6.40
CA ASP A 27 -2.16 8.58 -6.14
C ASP A 27 -2.27 7.83 -4.80
N PHE A 28 -2.92 8.41 -3.79
CA PHE A 28 -3.17 7.70 -2.53
C PHE A 28 -4.16 6.54 -2.72
N GLU A 29 -5.27 6.77 -3.41
CA GLU A 29 -6.29 5.77 -3.74
C GLU A 29 -5.70 4.57 -4.50
N GLU A 30 -4.96 4.84 -5.58
CA GLU A 30 -4.32 3.80 -6.39
C GLU A 30 -3.35 2.94 -5.57
N ARG A 31 -2.53 3.58 -4.72
CA ARG A 31 -1.55 2.88 -3.87
C ARG A 31 -2.21 2.08 -2.75
N ILE A 32 -3.26 2.60 -2.13
CA ILE A 32 -4.00 1.88 -1.08
C ILE A 32 -4.70 0.66 -1.65
N THR A 33 -5.35 0.79 -2.80
CA THR A 33 -6.00 -0.33 -3.49
C THR A 33 -4.97 -1.38 -3.89
N SER A 34 -3.84 -0.98 -4.47
CA SER A 34 -2.73 -1.90 -4.79
C SER A 34 -2.19 -2.61 -3.54
N ALA A 35 -2.04 -1.89 -2.42
CA ALA A 35 -1.64 -2.48 -1.15
C ALA A 35 -2.66 -3.50 -0.61
N ALA A 36 -3.96 -3.20 -0.71
CA ALA A 36 -5.03 -4.10 -0.27
C ALA A 36 -5.07 -5.39 -1.11
N VAL A 37 -4.87 -5.29 -2.43
CA VAL A 37 -4.70 -6.46 -3.31
C VAL A 37 -3.48 -7.28 -2.90
N ARG A 38 -2.33 -6.62 -2.69
CA ARG A 38 -1.08 -7.28 -2.30
C ARG A 38 -1.18 -8.00 -0.95
N LEU A 39 -1.95 -7.45 -0.01
CA LEU A 39 -2.25 -8.09 1.27
C LEU A 39 -3.31 -9.19 1.16
N GLY A 40 -3.99 -9.32 0.03
CA GLY A 40 -5.06 -10.29 -0.16
C GLY A 40 -6.37 -9.93 0.53
N VAL A 41 -6.53 -8.69 1.03
CA VAL A 41 -7.78 -8.20 1.63
C VAL A 41 -8.90 -8.13 0.59
N ILE A 42 -8.54 -7.81 -0.65
CA ILE A 42 -9.40 -7.81 -1.82
C ILE A 42 -8.74 -8.64 -2.93
N GLY A 43 -9.55 -9.22 -3.82
CA GLY A 43 -9.06 -10.12 -4.87
C GLY A 43 -8.48 -9.40 -6.10
N ALA A 44 -8.96 -8.19 -6.38
CA ALA A 44 -8.55 -7.37 -7.52
C ALA A 44 -8.74 -5.87 -7.20
N ASN A 45 -8.24 -5.00 -8.08
CA ASN A 45 -8.30 -3.55 -7.95
C ASN A 45 -9.57 -2.92 -8.55
N ASP A 46 -10.62 -3.70 -8.76
CA ASP A 46 -11.87 -3.31 -9.39
C ASP A 46 -12.88 -2.74 -8.37
N LEU A 47 -12.41 -1.91 -7.45
CA LEU A 47 -13.25 -1.26 -6.44
C LEU A 47 -14.08 -0.13 -7.04
N ASP A 48 -15.29 0.03 -6.54
CA ASP A 48 -16.07 1.24 -6.78
C ASP A 48 -15.58 2.43 -5.93
N GLU A 49 -16.16 3.60 -6.15
CA GLU A 49 -15.79 4.84 -5.45
C GLU A 49 -16.01 4.74 -3.93
N GLU A 50 -17.08 4.08 -3.47
CA GLU A 50 -17.40 3.95 -2.05
C GLU A 50 -16.47 2.95 -1.36
N GLU A 51 -16.18 1.82 -2.02
CA GLU A 51 -15.22 0.81 -1.55
C GLU A 51 -13.82 1.40 -1.44
N THR A 52 -13.40 2.18 -2.44
CA THR A 52 -12.11 2.87 -2.43
C THR A 52 -12.06 3.91 -1.31
N ALA A 53 -13.11 4.72 -1.15
CA ALA A 53 -13.18 5.74 -0.11
C ALA A 53 -13.15 5.14 1.31
N ASP A 54 -13.79 4.00 1.53
CA ASP A 54 -13.75 3.30 2.82
C ASP A 54 -12.34 2.73 3.12
N LEU A 55 -11.61 2.21 2.12
CA LEU A 55 -10.22 1.79 2.31
C LEU A 55 -9.28 2.97 2.58
N VAL A 56 -9.48 4.08 1.87
CA VAL A 56 -8.72 5.31 2.09
C VAL A 56 -8.95 5.84 3.49
N GLU A 57 -10.19 5.90 3.97
CA GLU A 57 -10.52 6.29 5.34
C GLU A 57 -9.85 5.36 6.36
N LEU A 58 -9.95 4.05 6.15
CA LEU A 58 -9.28 3.06 7.02
C LEU A 58 -7.78 3.32 7.11
N ALA A 59 -7.14 3.59 5.97
CA ALA A 59 -5.70 3.84 5.93
C ALA A 59 -5.31 5.21 6.49
N ALA A 60 -6.09 6.26 6.23
CA ALA A 60 -5.82 7.61 6.71
C ALA A 60 -6.07 7.73 8.22
N ASP A 61 -7.23 7.27 8.68
CA ASP A 61 -7.72 7.49 10.05
C ASP A 61 -7.49 6.28 10.97
N GLY A 62 -7.15 5.12 10.41
CA GLY A 62 -6.96 3.87 11.15
C GLY A 62 -8.26 3.17 11.52
N ARG A 63 -9.41 3.69 11.07
CA ARG A 63 -10.76 3.15 11.29
C ARG A 63 -11.69 3.69 10.22
N ILE A 64 -12.82 3.02 10.03
CA ILE A 64 -13.94 3.52 9.23
C ILE A 64 -15.05 3.93 10.21
N ALA A 65 -15.44 5.20 10.20
CA ALA A 65 -16.46 5.73 11.09
C ALA A 65 -17.87 5.38 10.62
N ASP A 66 -18.14 5.55 9.32
CA ASP A 66 -19.44 5.24 8.70
C ASP A 66 -19.22 4.47 7.38
N PRO A 67 -19.31 3.13 7.39
CA PRO A 67 -19.01 2.33 6.21
C PRO A 67 -20.09 2.48 5.14
N ARG A 68 -19.69 2.97 3.96
CA ARG A 68 -20.61 3.25 2.83
C ARG A 68 -20.79 2.04 1.93
N SER A 69 -19.73 1.23 1.80
CA SER A 69 -19.68 0.10 0.86
C SER A 69 -19.89 -1.28 1.54
N PRO A 70 -20.14 -2.35 0.76
CA PRO A 70 -20.05 -3.73 1.26
C PRO A 70 -18.69 -4.07 1.88
N LEU A 71 -17.59 -3.61 1.28
CA LEU A 71 -16.23 -3.79 1.79
C LEU A 71 -16.05 -3.10 3.15
N GLY A 72 -16.41 -1.83 3.27
CA GLY A 72 -16.32 -1.09 4.53
C GLY A 72 -17.14 -1.76 5.64
N ARG A 73 -18.36 -2.21 5.32
CA ARG A 73 -19.22 -2.93 6.27
C ARG A 73 -18.62 -4.27 6.70
N TYR A 74 -17.97 -4.98 5.77
CA TYR A 74 -17.22 -6.19 6.08
C TYR A 74 -16.07 -5.90 7.05
N LEU A 75 -15.22 -4.93 6.72
CA LEU A 75 -14.05 -4.57 7.53
C LEU A 75 -14.44 -4.16 8.96
N VAL A 76 -15.48 -3.33 9.09
CA VAL A 76 -16.00 -2.90 10.41
C VAL A 76 -16.59 -4.07 11.18
N ARG A 77 -17.39 -4.93 10.53
CA ARG A 77 -18.05 -6.07 11.19
C ARG A 77 -17.05 -7.12 11.67
N HIS A 78 -15.97 -7.33 10.93
CA HIS A 78 -14.97 -8.38 11.19
C HIS A 78 -13.68 -7.83 11.80
N TRP A 79 -13.72 -6.61 12.35
CA TRP A 79 -12.51 -5.88 12.77
C TRP A 79 -11.63 -6.63 13.76
N GLU A 80 -12.18 -7.39 14.70
CA GLU A 80 -11.38 -8.15 15.67
C GLU A 80 -10.45 -9.19 15.00
N GLN A 81 -10.86 -9.75 13.86
CA GLN A 81 -10.08 -10.75 13.12
C GLN A 81 -9.25 -10.09 12.02
N VAL A 82 -9.83 -9.12 11.30
CA VAL A 82 -9.20 -8.47 10.15
C VAL A 82 -8.19 -7.40 10.57
N GLY A 83 -8.43 -6.68 11.68
CA GLY A 83 -7.56 -5.59 12.12
C GLY A 83 -6.19 -6.07 12.61
N LEU A 84 -6.12 -7.29 13.15
CA LEU A 84 -4.91 -7.90 13.71
C LEU A 84 -4.84 -9.39 13.36
N LEU A 85 -3.94 -9.77 12.44
CA LEU A 85 -3.73 -11.14 12.00
C LEU A 85 -2.36 -11.63 12.48
N GLU A 86 -2.32 -12.64 13.35
CA GLU A 86 -1.06 -13.21 13.87
C GLU A 86 -0.06 -12.18 14.45
N GLY A 87 -0.58 -11.07 15.00
CA GLY A 87 0.23 -9.97 15.53
C GLY A 87 0.53 -8.85 14.52
N GLU A 88 0.12 -9.01 13.27
CA GLU A 88 0.30 -8.03 12.20
C GLU A 88 -0.94 -7.13 12.06
N SER A 89 -0.72 -5.80 12.09
CA SER A 89 -1.79 -4.82 11.96
C SER A 89 -2.09 -4.50 10.50
N LEU A 90 -3.35 -4.62 10.08
CA LEU A 90 -3.76 -4.32 8.70
C LEU A 90 -3.46 -2.87 8.31
N VAL A 91 -3.83 -1.90 9.15
CA VAL A 91 -3.60 -0.46 8.90
C VAL A 91 -2.11 -0.15 8.76
N TYR A 92 -1.28 -0.75 9.63
CA TYR A 92 0.16 -0.59 9.54
C TYR A 92 0.70 -1.10 8.20
N TRP A 93 0.27 -2.28 7.76
CA TRP A 93 0.74 -2.86 6.50
C TRP A 93 0.25 -2.12 5.27
N LEU A 94 -0.99 -1.64 5.25
CA LEU A 94 -1.50 -0.75 4.19
C LEU A 94 -0.59 0.48 4.06
N ARG A 95 -0.38 1.22 5.16
CA ARG A 95 0.48 2.41 5.18
C ARG A 95 1.92 2.10 4.78
N LYS A 96 2.48 1.00 5.30
CA LYS A 96 3.85 0.56 5.01
C LYS A 96 4.04 0.23 3.53
N LEU A 97 3.06 -0.39 2.87
CA LEU A 97 3.13 -0.71 1.45
C LEU A 97 3.02 0.55 0.57
N VAL A 98 2.12 1.49 0.92
CA VAL A 98 2.05 2.79 0.25
C VAL A 98 3.38 3.53 0.36
N PHE A 99 3.93 3.62 1.58
CA PHE A 99 5.22 4.25 1.83
C PHE A 99 6.34 3.59 1.03
N ARG A 100 6.41 2.25 1.09
CA ARG A 100 7.42 1.47 0.37
C ARG A 100 7.36 1.73 -1.14
N GLY A 101 6.16 1.69 -1.73
CA GLY A 101 5.99 1.98 -3.16
C GLY A 101 6.46 3.39 -3.53
N ALA A 102 6.02 4.40 -2.77
CA ALA A 102 6.38 5.79 -3.02
C ALA A 102 7.89 6.04 -2.86
N TRP A 103 8.51 5.39 -1.89
CA TRP A 103 9.95 5.47 -1.66
C TRP A 103 10.72 4.84 -2.83
N LEU A 104 10.28 3.69 -3.32
CA LEU A 104 10.89 3.02 -4.47
C LEU A 104 10.78 3.89 -5.74
N ASP A 105 9.58 4.44 -6.00
CA ASP A 105 9.36 5.35 -7.13
C ASP A 105 10.27 6.59 -7.05
N HIS A 106 10.44 7.15 -5.86
CA HIS A 106 11.32 8.29 -5.64
C HIS A 106 12.78 7.93 -5.94
N ARG A 107 13.26 6.76 -5.48
CA ARG A 107 14.62 6.27 -5.76
C ARG A 107 14.85 6.03 -7.26
N VAL A 108 13.86 5.51 -7.97
CA VAL A 108 13.91 5.37 -9.43
C VAL A 108 14.02 6.73 -10.10
N LYS A 109 13.19 7.71 -9.69
CA LYS A 109 13.26 9.09 -10.22
C LYS A 109 14.61 9.77 -9.96
N GLN A 110 15.29 9.44 -8.86
CA GLN A 110 16.63 9.93 -8.54
C GLN A 110 17.76 9.19 -9.28
N GLY A 111 17.45 8.16 -10.08
CA GLY A 111 18.44 7.32 -10.73
C GLY A 111 19.25 6.47 -9.74
N LEU A 112 18.72 6.23 -8.54
CA LEU A 112 19.33 5.38 -7.51
C LEU A 112 18.86 3.92 -7.57
N LEU A 113 17.75 3.67 -8.27
CA LEU A 113 17.25 2.35 -8.62
C LEU A 113 16.79 2.34 -10.08
N GLU A 114 16.78 1.17 -10.68
CA GLU A 114 16.19 0.92 -12.00
C GLU A 114 15.12 -0.18 -11.87
N VAL A 115 14.07 -0.10 -12.68
CA VAL A 115 13.07 -1.16 -12.79
C VAL A 115 13.65 -2.26 -13.68
N SER A 116 13.70 -3.49 -13.15
CA SER A 116 14.24 -4.65 -13.85
C SER A 116 13.20 -5.75 -13.92
N TRP A 117 13.13 -6.45 -15.06
CA TRP A 117 12.32 -7.67 -15.18
C TRP A 117 13.08 -8.86 -14.59
N ASP A 118 12.43 -9.61 -13.71
CA ASP A 118 12.91 -10.90 -13.21
C ASP A 118 12.25 -12.04 -13.99
N GLU A 119 13.04 -12.77 -14.76
CA GLU A 119 12.57 -13.90 -15.57
C GLU A 119 12.15 -15.11 -14.72
N GLU A 120 12.69 -15.28 -13.50
CA GLU A 120 12.38 -16.43 -12.65
C GLU A 120 10.98 -16.30 -12.03
N SER A 121 10.68 -15.12 -11.49
CA SER A 121 9.37 -14.81 -10.92
C SER A 121 8.34 -14.32 -11.95
N ALA A 122 8.78 -13.99 -13.16
CA ALA A 122 7.97 -13.32 -14.18
C ALA A 122 7.30 -12.05 -13.65
N ASP A 123 8.08 -11.23 -12.94
CA ASP A 123 7.61 -9.99 -12.30
C ASP A 123 8.65 -8.86 -12.42
N PHE A 124 8.21 -7.63 -12.15
CA PHE A 124 9.09 -6.47 -12.09
C PHE A 124 9.67 -6.29 -10.67
N GLY A 125 10.98 -6.06 -10.61
CA GLY A 125 11.72 -5.76 -9.40
C GLY A 125 12.50 -4.45 -9.50
N TYR A 126 13.28 -4.16 -8.47
CA TYR A 126 14.16 -3.00 -8.39
C TYR A 126 15.62 -3.45 -8.26
N ALA A 127 16.50 -2.86 -9.05
CA ALA A 127 17.93 -3.17 -9.10
C ALA A 127 18.80 -1.91 -8.95
N GLU A 128 20.07 -2.10 -8.58
CA GLU A 128 21.06 -1.03 -8.61
C GLU A 128 21.33 -0.57 -10.05
N PRO A 129 21.51 0.74 -10.29
CA PRO A 129 21.84 1.27 -11.60
C PRO A 129 23.10 0.62 -12.18
N ARG A 130 23.12 0.34 -13.49
CA ARG A 130 24.25 -0.26 -14.24
C ARG A 130 24.52 -1.75 -14.01
N GLY A 131 23.49 -2.55 -13.73
CA GLY A 131 23.57 -4.01 -13.81
C GLY A 131 24.27 -4.67 -12.62
N GLY A 132 24.26 -4.02 -11.46
CA GLY A 132 24.47 -4.71 -10.19
C GLY A 132 23.39 -5.78 -9.98
N ARG A 133 23.70 -6.82 -9.21
CA ARG A 133 22.77 -7.90 -8.84
C ARG A 133 21.37 -7.32 -8.53
N ALA A 134 20.34 -7.83 -9.21
CA ALA A 134 18.99 -7.84 -8.65
C ALA A 134 19.03 -8.69 -7.34
N LEU A 135 18.32 -8.44 -6.26
CA LEU A 135 17.10 -7.68 -6.04
C LEU A 135 17.20 -7.02 -4.67
N LEU A 136 16.67 -5.80 -4.49
CA LEU A 136 16.29 -5.37 -3.15
C LEU A 136 15.21 -6.34 -2.65
N GLU A 137 15.60 -7.35 -1.86
CA GLU A 137 14.65 -8.29 -1.28
C GLU A 137 13.74 -7.53 -0.32
N LEU A 138 12.52 -7.26 -0.78
CA LEU A 138 11.52 -6.62 0.04
C LEU A 138 11.09 -7.63 1.09
N ALA A 139 11.18 -7.25 2.36
CA ALA A 139 10.71 -8.08 3.46
C ALA A 139 9.30 -8.62 3.15
N PRO A 140 9.06 -9.92 3.45
CA PRO A 140 7.82 -10.60 3.10
C PRO A 140 6.61 -9.84 3.62
N VAL A 141 5.51 -9.98 2.89
CA VAL A 141 4.26 -9.31 3.19
C VAL A 141 3.29 -10.35 3.77
N PRO A 142 2.70 -10.11 4.95
CA PRO A 142 1.65 -10.97 5.48
C PRO A 142 0.44 -11.04 4.55
N SER A 143 -0.37 -12.08 4.71
CA SER A 143 -1.50 -12.35 3.82
C SER A 143 -2.81 -12.47 4.60
N TRP A 144 -3.78 -11.65 4.23
CA TRP A 144 -5.18 -11.68 4.65
C TRP A 144 -6.04 -12.55 3.73
N HIS A 145 -5.46 -13.36 2.84
CA HIS A 145 -6.22 -14.10 1.83
C HIS A 145 -7.33 -15.00 2.41
N GLU A 146 -7.11 -15.61 3.57
CA GLU A 146 -8.12 -16.42 4.28
C GLU A 146 -9.29 -15.57 4.83
N LEU A 147 -9.04 -14.27 5.05
CA LEU A 147 -10.01 -13.25 5.49
C LEU A 147 -10.35 -12.28 4.35
N GLN A 148 -10.20 -12.71 3.10
CA GLN A 148 -10.44 -11.85 1.95
C GLN A 148 -11.93 -11.47 1.87
N PHE A 149 -12.20 -10.19 1.63
CA PHE A 149 -13.53 -9.74 1.24
C PHE A 149 -13.89 -10.30 -0.14
N ARG A 150 -15.05 -10.96 -0.23
CA ARG A 150 -15.62 -11.47 -1.48
C ARG A 150 -17.01 -10.89 -1.64
N ARG A 151 -17.29 -10.33 -2.84
CA ARG A 151 -18.59 -9.80 -3.21
C ARG A 151 -19.65 -10.90 -3.29
#